data_AF-A0A7Y3IC13-F1
#
_entry.id   AF-A0A7Y3IC13-F1
#
_cell.length_a   1.000
_cell.length_b   1.000
_cell.length_c   1.000
_cell.angle_alpha   90.00
_cell.angle_beta   90.00
_cell.angle_gamma   90.00
#
_symmetry.space_group_name_H-M   'P 1'
#
loop_
_entity.id
_entity.type
_entity.pdbx_description
1 polymer ?
#
loop_
_entity_poly.entity_id
_entity_poly.type
_entity_poly.pdbx_seq_one_letter_code
_entity_poly.pdbx_strand_id
1 'polypeptide(L)' 'PSLPINPSMVHFEGSQKTDLGRFIYANSITLTPGTITTGILETDFEVHALTADAVDGSEENLMNRKVAALEGSGY' A
#
# COMPACT_ATOMS: atom_id res chain seq x y z
N PRO A 1 10.55 -13.73 -23.82
CA PRO A 1 11.04 -12.61 -22.98
C PRO A 1 11.35 -13.11 -21.56
N SER A 2 12.54 -12.78 -21.02
CA SER A 2 12.82 -12.97 -19.59
C SER A 2 12.42 -11.70 -18.85
N LEU A 3 11.43 -11.78 -17.97
CA LEU A 3 11.12 -10.73 -17.01
C LEU A 3 11.90 -11.06 -15.72
N PRO A 4 12.88 -10.25 -15.28
CA PRO A 4 13.58 -10.50 -14.03
C PRO A 4 12.65 -10.13 -12.86
N ILE A 5 11.78 -11.06 -12.47
CA ILE A 5 10.96 -10.95 -11.27
C ILE A 5 11.78 -11.37 -10.04
N ASN A 6 11.58 -10.68 -8.93
CA ASN A 6 12.12 -11.03 -7.61
C ASN A 6 11.00 -10.89 -6.58
N PRO A 7 10.08 -11.86 -6.50
CA PRO A 7 8.89 -11.71 -5.69
C PRO A 7 9.19 -11.69 -4.20
N SER A 8 8.47 -10.87 -3.44
CA SER A 8 8.62 -10.77 -1.98
C SER A 8 7.31 -10.40 -1.30
N MET A 9 7.17 -10.83 -0.04
CA MET A 9 6.16 -10.29 0.87
C MET A 9 6.77 -9.15 1.66
N VAL A 10 6.09 -8.00 1.70
CA VAL A 10 6.49 -6.83 2.48
C VAL A 10 5.30 -6.30 3.28
N HIS A 11 5.62 -5.54 4.32
CA HIS A 11 4.63 -4.90 5.18
C HIS A 11 4.78 -3.38 5.08
N PHE A 12 3.66 -2.67 4.93
CA PHE A 12 3.62 -1.22 5.02
C PHE A 12 2.78 -0.79 6.22
N GLU A 13 3.32 0.11 7.02
CA GLU A 13 2.59 0.73 8.12
C GLU A 13 1.77 1.92 7.60
N GLY A 14 0.45 1.81 7.69
CA GLY A 14 -0.50 2.89 7.41
C GLY A 14 -0.75 3.79 8.62
N SER A 15 -1.43 4.90 8.39
CA SER A 15 -1.86 5.83 9.46
C SER A 15 -3.37 6.08 9.45
N GLN A 16 -4.11 5.32 8.65
CA GLN A 16 -5.54 5.46 8.46
C GLN A 16 -6.32 4.92 9.66
N LYS A 17 -7.22 5.75 10.20
CA LYS A 17 -8.02 5.44 11.39
C LYS A 17 -9.35 4.79 11.05
N THR A 18 -9.92 5.10 9.90
CA THR A 18 -11.22 4.62 9.45
C THR A 18 -11.10 3.41 8.56
N ASP A 19 -12.13 2.56 8.52
CA ASP A 19 -12.18 1.41 7.60
C ASP A 19 -12.12 1.87 6.14
N LEU A 20 -12.79 2.97 5.80
CA LEU A 20 -12.78 3.53 4.46
C LEU A 20 -11.38 4.02 4.07
N GLY A 21 -10.67 4.71 4.98
CA GLY A 21 -9.30 5.15 4.72
C GLY A 21 -8.36 3.96 4.54
N ARG A 22 -8.44 2.93 5.39
CA ARG A 22 -7.66 1.70 5.21
C ARG A 22 -7.94 1.06 3.84
N PHE A 23 -9.20 0.98 3.44
CA PHE A 23 -9.57 0.46 2.12
C PHE A 23 -9.02 1.30 0.97
N ILE A 24 -9.08 2.63 1.06
CA ILE A 24 -8.52 3.52 0.02
C ILE A 24 -7.00 3.36 -0.05
N TYR A 25 -6.31 3.29 1.09
CA TYR A 25 -4.86 3.10 1.13
C TYR A 25 -4.44 1.75 0.55
N ALA A 26 -5.07 0.65 0.94
CA ALA A 26 -4.83 -0.67 0.36
C ALA A 26 -5.03 -0.70 -1.17
N ASN A 27 -6.10 -0.07 -1.66
CA ASN A 27 -6.32 -0.01 -3.11
C ASN A 27 -5.25 0.83 -3.81
N SER A 28 -4.76 1.90 -3.18
CA SER A 28 -3.65 2.67 -3.75
C SER A 28 -2.40 1.83 -3.90
N ILE A 29 -2.09 0.97 -2.91
CA ILE A 29 -0.96 0.04 -3.00
C ILE A 29 -1.19 -0.98 -4.10
N THR A 30 -2.38 -1.57 -4.22
CA THR A 30 -2.70 -2.54 -5.28
C THR A 30 -2.64 -1.95 -6.70
N LEU A 31 -2.78 -0.62 -6.83
CA LEU A 31 -2.70 0.08 -8.11
C LEU A 31 -1.26 0.52 -8.45
N THR A 32 -0.30 0.42 -7.53
CA THR A 32 1.12 0.53 -7.83
C THR A 32 1.52 -0.61 -8.79
N PRO A 33 2.21 -0.34 -9.91
CA PRO A 33 2.60 -1.41 -10.83
C PRO A 33 3.51 -2.45 -10.17
N GLY A 34 3.08 -3.71 -10.19
CA GLY A 34 3.87 -4.84 -9.69
C GLY A 34 3.61 -5.21 -8.24
N THR A 35 2.58 -4.67 -7.60
CA THR A 35 2.16 -5.00 -6.24
C THR A 35 0.73 -5.56 -6.20
N ILE A 36 0.40 -6.25 -5.11
CA ILE A 36 -0.97 -6.61 -4.74
C ILE A 36 -1.07 -6.65 -3.22
N THR A 37 -2.08 -6.00 -2.65
CA THR A 37 -2.38 -6.13 -1.21
C THR A 37 -3.04 -7.47 -0.95
N THR A 38 -2.48 -8.27 -0.04
CA THR A 38 -2.97 -9.62 0.30
C THR A 38 -3.66 -9.68 1.65
N GLY A 39 -3.37 -8.73 2.55
CA GLY A 39 -3.95 -8.68 3.88
C GLY A 39 -3.93 -7.27 4.48
N ILE A 40 -4.85 -7.02 5.40
CA ILE A 40 -4.93 -5.78 6.19
C ILE A 40 -5.23 -6.19 7.63
N LEU A 41 -4.36 -5.81 8.56
CA LEU A 41 -4.55 -5.98 10.00
C LEU A 41 -4.33 -4.65 10.71
N GLU A 42 -5.41 -4.00 11.12
CA GLU A 42 -5.37 -2.63 11.67
C GLU A 42 -4.59 -1.68 10.74
N THR A 43 -3.39 -1.25 11.12
CA THR A 43 -2.52 -0.36 10.34
C THR A 43 -1.43 -1.09 9.57
N ASP A 44 -1.34 -2.41 9.66
CA ASP A 44 -0.37 -3.24 8.93
C ASP A 44 -0.98 -3.76 7.62
N PHE A 45 -0.28 -3.49 6.50
CA PHE A 45 -0.70 -3.87 5.15
C PHE A 45 0.29 -4.88 4.58
N GLU A 46 -0.16 -6.12 4.39
CA GLU A 46 0.63 -7.17 3.76
C GLU A 46 0.53 -7.06 2.24
N VAL A 47 1.68 -6.99 1.58
CA VAL A 47 1.77 -6.75 0.14
C VAL A 47 2.70 -7.76 -0.50
N HIS A 48 2.24 -8.33 -1.60
CA HIS A 48 3.08 -9.12 -2.49
C HIS A 48 3.58 -8.25 -3.63
N ALA A 49 4.89 -8.22 -3.84
CA ALA A 49 5.53 -7.44 -4.89
C ALA A 49 6.28 -8.35 -5.87
N LEU A 50 6.28 -7.98 -7.15
CA LEU A 50 6.95 -8.74 -8.21
C LEU A 50 8.42 -8.36 -8.39
N THR A 51 8.82 -7.15 -7.99
CA THR A 51 10.20 -6.64 -8.07
C THR A 51 10.52 -5.83 -6.81
N ALA A 52 11.81 -5.67 -6.52
CA ALA A 52 12.25 -4.83 -5.40
C ALA A 52 11.88 -3.34 -5.61
N ASP A 53 11.93 -2.87 -6.86
CA ASP A 53 11.60 -1.49 -7.21
C ASP A 53 10.11 -1.16 -7.00
N ALA A 54 9.23 -2.15 -7.06
CA ALA A 54 7.79 -1.97 -6.83
C ALA A 54 7.46 -1.64 -5.37
N VAL A 55 8.43 -1.74 -4.45
CA VAL A 55 8.24 -1.54 -3.00
C VAL A 55 9.32 -0.64 -2.39
N ASP A 56 9.86 0.32 -3.16
CA ASP A 56 10.79 1.33 -2.63
C ASP A 56 10.16 2.22 -1.54
N GLY A 57 8.82 2.16 -1.40
CA GLY A 57 8.03 2.80 -0.35
C GLY A 57 7.77 4.29 -0.59
N SER A 58 8.22 4.87 -1.70
CA SER A 58 8.03 6.29 -1.99
C SER A 58 6.57 6.62 -2.32
N GLU A 59 5.94 5.81 -3.17
CA GLU A 59 4.52 5.95 -3.53
C GLU A 59 3.62 5.63 -2.34
N GLU A 60 3.92 4.56 -1.59
CA GLU A 60 3.16 4.14 -0.42
C GLU A 60 3.19 5.20 0.68
N ASN A 61 4.35 5.78 0.98
CA ASN A 61 4.43 6.87 1.94
C ASN A 61 3.68 8.12 1.50
N LEU A 62 3.69 8.44 0.20
CA LEU A 62 2.92 9.55 -0.35
C LEU A 62 1.42 9.31 -0.21
N MET A 63 0.96 8.10 -0.56
CA MET A 63 -0.45 7.74 -0.50
C MET A 63 -0.95 7.62 0.94
N ASN A 64 -0.14 7.09 1.86
CA ASN A 64 -0.44 7.08 3.29
C ASN A 64 -0.81 8.48 3.79
N ARG A 65 0.04 9.48 3.51
CA ARG A 65 -0.24 10.88 3.90
C ARG A 65 -1.49 11.45 3.24
N LYS A 66 -1.70 11.20 1.95
CA LYS A 66 -2.87 11.71 1.20
C LYS A 66 -4.17 11.15 1.76
N VAL A 67 -4.20 9.84 2.01
CA VAL A 67 -5.41 9.17 2.50
C VAL A 67 -5.68 9.55 3.96
N ALA A 68 -4.65 9.65 4.81
CA ALA A 68 -4.82 10.14 6.18
C ALA A 68 -5.39 11.56 6.24
N ALA A 69 -4.94 12.45 5.34
CA ALA A 69 -5.50 13.80 5.22
C ALA A 69 -6.98 13.81 4.77
N LEU A 70 -7.37 12.87 3.90
CA LEU A 70 -8.74 12.71 3.45
C LEU A 70 -9.69 12.32 4.60
N GLU A 71 -9.24 11.46 5.52
CA GLU A 71 -10.04 11.06 6.69
C GLU A 71 -10.35 12.24 7.62
N GLY A 72 -9.40 13.14 7.81
CA GLY A 72 -9.54 14.32 8.67
C GLY A 72 -10.37 15.46 8.08
N SER A 73 -10.84 15.31 6.83
CA SER A 73 -11.57 16.36 6.09
C SER A 73 -13.10 16.17 6.11
N GLY A 74 -13.62 15.11 6.75
CA GLY A 74 -15.02 14.69 6.59
C GLY A 74 -15.72 14.10 7.82
N TYR A 75 -15.15 14.21 9.03
CA TYR A 75 -15.81 13.86 10.30
C TYR A 75 -15.59 14.93 11.36
#